data_AF-X1JE17-F1
#
_entry.id   AF-X1JE17-F1
#
_cell.length_a   1.000
_cell.length_b   1.000
_cell.length_c   1.000
_cell.angle_alpha   90.00
_cell.angle_beta   90.00
_cell.angle_gamma   90.00
#
_symmetry.space_group_name_H-M   'P 1'
#
loop_
_entity.id
_entity.type
_entity.pdbx_description
1 polymer ?
#
loop_
_entity_poly.entity_id
_entity_poly.type
_entity_poly.pdbx_seq_one_letter_code
_entity_poly.pdbx_strand_id
1 'polypeptide(L)'
;MSINIEKLAKDMKKIIGEEHVFADKNTRMVYGQDPMAHDIEEHNIPYVVVRPSGAEEVSQILKYANEQLIPVHTHGSGTSFAGLARPKVNCILLDMGRMNKMEVFPERGYFEVGPSAHLVQKFEKQRSWNSLP
;
A
#
# COMPACT_ATOMS: atom_id res chain seq x y z
N MET A 1 16.26 7.19 -16.78
CA MET A 1 15.50 6.21 -17.58
C MET A 1 14.07 6.70 -17.72
N SER A 2 13.47 6.61 -18.91
CA SER A 2 12.06 6.95 -19.10
C SER A 2 11.22 5.67 -18.94
N ILE A 3 10.36 5.62 -17.93
CA ILE A 3 9.44 4.49 -17.69
C ILE A 3 8.17 4.71 -18.53
N ASN A 4 7.78 3.72 -19.32
CA ASN A 4 6.48 3.73 -20.00
C ASN A 4 5.40 3.27 -19.02
N ILE A 5 4.57 4.21 -18.56
CA ILE A 5 3.52 4.00 -17.56
C ILE A 5 2.42 3.05 -18.06
N GLU A 6 2.04 3.13 -19.33
CA GLU A 6 1.00 2.27 -19.91
C GLU A 6 1.43 0.81 -19.93
N LYS A 7 2.68 0.55 -20.36
CA LYS A 7 3.27 -0.79 -20.31
C LYS A 7 3.38 -1.29 -18.87
N LEU A 8 3.88 -0.46 -17.96
CA LEU A 8 4.01 -0.81 -16.55
C LEU A 8 2.65 -1.19 -15.95
N ALA A 9 1.62 -0.38 -16.16
CA ALA A 9 0.27 -0.65 -15.69
C ALA A 9 -0.26 -1.97 -16.28
N LYS A 10 -0.08 -2.20 -17.59
CA LYS A 10 -0.49 -3.46 -18.24
C LYS A 10 0.20 -4.67 -17.62
N ASP A 11 1.49 -4.58 -17.30
CA ASP A 11 2.22 -5.67 -16.68
C ASP A 11 1.78 -5.91 -15.23
N MET A 12 1.52 -4.84 -14.45
CA MET A 12 0.94 -4.98 -13.10
C MET A 12 -0.45 -5.60 -13.13
N LYS A 13 -1.30 -5.24 -14.11
CA LYS A 13 -2.66 -5.81 -14.25
C LYS A 13 -2.63 -7.32 -14.50
N LYS A 14 -1.59 -7.85 -15.14
CA LYS A 14 -1.42 -9.31 -15.30
C LYS A 14 -1.09 -10.01 -13.99
N ILE A 15 -0.44 -9.32 -13.06
CA ILE A 15 -0.01 -9.87 -11.77
C ILE A 15 -1.16 -9.84 -10.76
N ILE A 16 -1.86 -8.71 -10.64
CA ILE A 16 -2.84 -8.50 -9.56
C ILE A 16 -4.26 -8.21 -10.03
N GLY A 17 -4.53 -8.25 -11.34
CA GLY A 17 -5.84 -7.92 -11.91
C GLY A 17 -6.05 -6.43 -12.15
N GLU A 18 -7.02 -6.11 -13.01
CA GLU A 18 -7.28 -4.75 -13.48
C GLU A 18 -7.79 -3.80 -12.40
N GLU A 19 -8.66 -4.30 -11.51
CA GLU A 19 -9.31 -3.51 -10.46
C GLU A 19 -8.35 -3.02 -9.36
N HIS A 20 -7.08 -3.47 -9.38
CA HIS A 20 -6.11 -3.23 -8.32
C HIS A 20 -4.89 -2.43 -8.79
N VAL A 21 -4.94 -1.85 -9.99
CA VAL A 21 -3.86 -1.07 -10.60
C VAL A 21 -4.37 0.31 -11.02
N PHE A 22 -3.77 1.36 -10.49
CA PHE A 22 -4.14 2.75 -10.76
C PHE A 22 -2.96 3.52 -11.35
N ALA A 23 -3.11 3.94 -12.60
CA ALA A 23 -2.12 4.72 -13.34
C ALA A 23 -2.63 6.11 -13.74
N ASP A 24 -3.87 6.45 -13.38
CA ASP A 24 -4.45 7.76 -13.64
C ASP A 24 -3.74 8.84 -12.82
N LYS A 25 -3.70 10.06 -13.38
CA LYS A 25 -2.98 11.18 -12.78
C LYS A 25 -3.51 11.53 -11.39
N ASN A 26 -4.82 11.51 -11.18
CA ASN A 26 -5.42 11.98 -9.93
C ASN A 26 -5.07 11.05 -8.78
N THR A 27 -5.26 9.74 -8.95
CA THR A 27 -4.88 8.75 -7.94
C THR A 27 -3.40 8.84 -7.62
N ARG A 28 -2.54 8.89 -8.63
CA ARG A 28 -1.09 9.01 -8.42
C ARG A 28 -0.71 10.27 -7.66
N MET A 29 -1.34 11.41 -7.96
CA MET A 29 -1.10 12.66 -7.23
C MET A 29 -1.52 12.57 -5.77
N VAL A 30 -2.64 11.91 -5.45
CA VAL A 30 -3.08 11.70 -4.06
C VAL A 30 -2.01 10.97 -3.24
N TYR A 31 -1.42 9.92 -3.80
CA TYR A 31 -0.34 9.18 -3.11
C TYR A 31 1.03 9.88 -3.15
N GLY A 32 1.17 10.95 -3.93
CA GLY A 32 2.36 11.82 -3.89
C GLY A 32 2.31 12.89 -2.80
N GLN A 33 1.15 13.06 -2.14
CA GLN A 33 0.94 14.04 -1.07
C GLN A 33 1.42 13.52 0.28
N ASP A 34 1.85 14.44 1.14
CA ASP A 34 2.04 14.18 2.57
C ASP A 34 0.90 14.86 3.35
N PRO A 35 0.44 14.27 4.47
CA PRO A 35 -0.51 14.92 5.37
C PRO A 35 -0.03 16.26 5.93
N MET A 36 1.28 16.43 6.10
CA MET A 36 1.85 17.74 6.43
C MET A 36 1.89 18.58 5.16
N ALA A 37 1.45 19.85 5.26
CA ALA A 37 1.34 20.75 4.12
C ALA A 37 2.70 20.95 3.43
N HIS A 38 2.88 20.23 2.33
CA HIS A 38 4.03 20.30 1.45
C HIS A 38 3.55 20.30 0.00
N ASP A 39 4.22 21.06 -0.84
CA ASP A 39 3.99 21.00 -2.28
C ASP A 39 4.28 19.57 -2.79
N ILE A 40 3.48 19.14 -3.76
CA ILE A 40 3.70 17.89 -4.47
C ILE A 40 4.74 18.16 -5.54
N GLU A 41 5.86 17.45 -5.47
CA GLU A 41 6.87 17.49 -6.52
C GLU A 41 6.67 16.31 -7.47
N GLU A 42 7.00 16.50 -8.74
CA GLU A 42 6.85 15.47 -9.79
C GLU A 42 7.60 14.17 -9.41
N HIS A 43 8.72 14.30 -8.70
CA HIS A 43 9.52 13.16 -8.27
C HIS A 43 8.86 12.36 -7.13
N ASN A 44 7.85 12.89 -6.43
CA ASN A 44 7.10 12.16 -5.40
C ASN A 44 5.92 11.37 -5.97
N ILE A 45 5.53 11.65 -7.22
CA ILE A 45 4.36 11.03 -7.84
C ILE A 45 4.76 9.61 -8.29
N PRO A 46 4.15 8.52 -7.77
CA PRO A 46 4.47 7.17 -8.23
C PRO A 46 4.13 7.01 -9.71
N TYR A 47 4.79 6.08 -10.40
CA TYR A 47 4.40 5.70 -11.77
C TYR A 47 3.05 5.00 -11.79
N VAL A 48 2.81 4.15 -10.80
CA VAL A 48 1.59 3.36 -10.64
C VAL A 48 1.36 3.08 -9.15
N VAL A 49 0.09 3.03 -8.75
CA VAL A 49 -0.34 2.56 -7.44
C VAL A 49 -0.95 1.17 -7.63
N VAL A 50 -0.50 0.20 -6.84
CA VAL A 50 -0.97 -1.18 -6.89
C VAL A 50 -1.44 -1.62 -5.51
N ARG A 51 -2.55 -2.35 -5.46
CA ARG A 51 -3.14 -2.84 -4.21
C ARG A 51 -3.05 -4.37 -4.13
N PRO A 52 -1.97 -4.96 -3.62
CA PRO A 52 -1.84 -6.41 -3.53
C PRO A 52 -2.76 -7.02 -2.45
N SER A 53 -3.19 -8.27 -2.65
CA SER A 53 -4.04 -9.02 -1.71
C SER A 53 -3.27 -9.83 -0.66
N GLY A 54 -1.98 -10.06 -0.89
CA GLY A 54 -1.17 -10.93 -0.06
C GLY A 54 0.29 -11.04 -0.50
N ALA A 55 1.05 -11.87 0.21
CA ALA A 55 2.49 -12.02 0.03
C ALA A 55 2.90 -12.49 -1.37
N GLU A 56 2.10 -13.34 -2.02
CA GLU A 56 2.39 -13.85 -3.37
C GLU A 56 2.37 -12.74 -4.42
N GLU A 57 1.31 -11.91 -4.41
CA GLU A 57 1.22 -10.75 -5.30
C GLU A 57 2.36 -9.75 -5.03
N VAL A 58 2.68 -9.49 -3.75
CA VAL A 58 3.82 -8.63 -3.37
C VAL A 58 5.13 -9.20 -3.93
N SER A 59 5.39 -10.49 -3.75
CA SER A 59 6.58 -11.18 -4.24
C SER A 59 6.75 -11.02 -5.76
N GLN A 60 5.66 -11.23 -6.52
CA GLN A 60 5.67 -11.09 -7.98
C GLN A 60 5.91 -9.64 -8.42
N ILE A 61 5.33 -8.65 -7.74
CA ILE A 61 5.59 -7.22 -8.01
C ILE A 61 7.05 -6.87 -7.72
N LEU A 62 7.59 -7.30 -6.57
CA LEU A 62 8.99 -7.02 -6.21
C LEU A 62 9.98 -7.68 -7.17
N LYS A 63 9.69 -8.90 -7.64
CA LYS A 63 10.48 -9.57 -8.67
C LYS A 63 10.51 -8.75 -9.96
N TYR A 64 9.35 -8.32 -10.46
CA TYR A 64 9.26 -7.46 -11.64
C TYR A 64 10.01 -6.13 -11.43
N ALA A 65 9.80 -5.49 -10.29
CA ALA A 65 10.44 -4.22 -9.96
C ALA A 65 11.97 -4.34 -9.95
N ASN A 66 12.50 -5.44 -9.39
CA ASN A 66 13.93 -5.71 -9.37
C ASN A 66 14.49 -5.97 -10.78
N GLU A 67 13.81 -6.76 -11.60
CA GLU A 67 14.20 -7.02 -13.00
C GLU A 67 14.22 -5.74 -13.85
N GLN A 68 13.34 -4.79 -13.55
CA GLN A 68 13.24 -3.51 -14.28
C GLN A 68 13.98 -2.35 -13.58
N LEU A 69 14.62 -2.59 -12.43
CA LEU A 69 15.28 -1.58 -11.59
C LEU A 69 14.36 -0.40 -11.21
N ILE A 70 13.09 -0.69 -10.94
CA ILE A 70 12.09 0.32 -10.55
C ILE A 70 12.01 0.37 -9.02
N PRO A 71 12.16 1.55 -8.39
CA PRO A 71 11.96 1.69 -6.95
C PRO A 71 10.56 1.28 -6.51
N VAL A 72 10.43 0.82 -5.28
CA VAL A 72 9.16 0.45 -4.67
C VAL A 72 8.97 1.22 -3.37
N HIS A 73 7.76 1.74 -3.16
CA HIS A 73 7.37 2.41 -1.92
C HIS A 73 6.15 1.72 -1.33
N THR A 74 6.22 1.34 -0.05
CA THR A 74 5.09 0.74 0.67
C THR A 74 4.26 1.82 1.34
N HIS A 75 2.94 1.74 1.19
CA HIS A 75 1.97 2.67 1.75
C HIS A 75 0.94 1.91 2.60
N GLY A 76 0.85 2.29 3.87
CA GLY A 76 -0.20 1.84 4.79
C GLY A 76 -1.41 2.78 4.74
N SER A 77 -1.74 3.40 5.89
CA SER A 77 -2.82 4.40 5.99
C SER A 77 -2.47 5.78 5.43
N GLY A 78 -1.19 6.07 5.18
CA GLY A 78 -0.73 7.38 4.71
C GLY A 78 -0.79 8.48 5.76
N THR A 79 -0.87 8.16 7.05
CA THR A 79 -1.08 9.15 8.13
C THR A 79 0.20 9.64 8.82
N SER A 80 1.37 9.41 8.21
CA SER A 80 2.64 9.88 8.76
C SER A 80 2.83 11.38 8.48
N PHE A 81 3.16 12.17 9.51
CA PHE A 81 3.50 13.59 9.38
C PHE A 81 5.01 13.84 9.21
N ALA A 82 5.80 12.78 9.03
CA ALA A 82 7.26 12.85 8.92
C ALA A 82 7.75 12.78 7.46
N GLY A 83 6.87 12.99 6.47
CA GLY A 83 7.23 12.83 5.07
C GLY A 83 7.26 11.37 4.59
N LEU A 84 6.86 10.40 5.42
CA LEU A 84 6.97 8.96 5.11
C LEU A 84 5.74 8.42 4.36
N ALA A 85 4.66 9.20 4.27
CA ALA A 85 3.45 8.81 3.56
C ALA A 85 3.60 8.90 2.04
N ARG A 86 4.54 9.74 1.54
CA ARG A 86 4.80 9.91 0.10
C ARG A 86 6.11 9.27 -0.35
N PRO A 87 6.20 8.81 -1.62
CA PRO A 87 7.45 8.39 -2.24
C PRO A 87 8.52 9.49 -2.27
N LYS A 88 9.79 9.09 -2.15
CA LYS A 88 10.95 10.00 -2.30
C LYS A 88 11.47 10.09 -3.74
N VAL A 89 11.02 9.18 -4.59
CA VAL A 89 11.33 9.09 -6.02
C VAL A 89 10.13 8.44 -6.72
N ASN A 90 10.03 8.61 -8.04
CA ASN A 90 9.00 7.90 -8.81
C ASN A 90 9.20 6.38 -8.64
N CYS A 91 8.12 5.66 -8.35
CA CYS A 91 8.18 4.27 -7.94
C CYS A 91 6.93 3.49 -8.36
N ILE A 92 6.94 2.18 -8.13
CA ILE A 92 5.71 1.40 -7.94
C ILE A 92 5.30 1.59 -6.47
N LEU A 93 4.09 2.08 -6.22
CA LEU A 93 3.59 2.24 -4.86
C LEU A 93 2.69 1.06 -4.48
N LEU A 94 3.01 0.38 -3.39
CA LEU A 94 2.23 -0.73 -2.83
C LEU A 94 1.27 -0.17 -1.78
N ASP A 95 -0.01 -0.05 -2.11
CA ASP A 95 -1.05 0.25 -1.14
C ASP A 95 -1.54 -1.06 -0.50
N MET A 96 -1.22 -1.22 0.77
CA MET A 96 -1.47 -2.44 1.53
C MET A 96 -2.91 -2.56 2.04
N GLY A 97 -3.83 -1.68 1.62
CA GLY A 97 -5.20 -1.59 2.13
C GLY A 97 -6.04 -2.88 2.08
N ARG A 98 -5.75 -3.79 1.14
CA ARG A 98 -6.42 -5.11 1.04
C ARG A 98 -5.88 -6.14 2.07
N MET A 99 -4.71 -5.88 2.66
CA MET A 99 -4.06 -6.73 3.65
C MET A 99 -4.31 -6.18 5.07
N ASN A 100 -5.58 -6.23 5.50
CA ASN A 100 -6.07 -5.64 6.75
C ASN A 100 -6.68 -6.67 7.72
N LYS A 101 -6.53 -7.97 7.44
CA LYS A 101 -7.04 -9.04 8.31
C LYS A 101 -6.34 -9.02 9.67
N MET A 102 -7.08 -9.38 10.71
CA MET A 102 -6.58 -9.46 12.08
C MET A 102 -7.10 -10.73 12.74
N GLU A 103 -6.23 -11.49 13.38
CA GLU A 103 -6.54 -12.66 14.20
C GLU A 103 -6.04 -12.41 15.63
N VAL A 104 -6.87 -12.68 16.63
CA VAL A 104 -6.57 -12.37 18.03
C VAL A 104 -6.48 -13.67 18.80
N PHE A 105 -5.46 -13.80 19.65
CA PHE A 105 -5.23 -14.96 20.52
C PHE A 105 -5.25 -14.52 21.99
N PRO A 106 -6.45 -14.29 22.58
CA PRO A 106 -6.56 -13.72 23.93
C PRO A 106 -5.87 -14.56 25.00
N GLU A 107 -6.06 -15.88 24.95
CA GLU A 107 -5.43 -16.85 25.87
C GLU A 107 -3.89 -16.81 25.83
N ARG A 108 -3.30 -16.25 24.76
CA ARG A 108 -1.85 -16.16 24.55
C ARG A 108 -1.32 -14.73 24.63
N GLY A 109 -2.19 -13.72 24.78
CA GLY A 109 -1.81 -12.32 24.92
C GLY A 109 -1.24 -11.65 23.65
N TYR A 110 -1.55 -12.14 22.44
CA TYR A 110 -1.10 -11.51 21.19
C TYR A 110 -2.17 -11.52 20.08
N PHE A 111 -1.89 -10.81 18.99
CA PHE A 111 -2.67 -10.84 17.76
C PHE A 111 -1.75 -10.83 16.54
N GLU A 112 -2.21 -11.44 15.46
CA GLU A 112 -1.60 -11.39 14.14
C GLU A 112 -2.40 -10.44 13.26
N VAL A 113 -1.71 -9.61 12.48
CA VAL A 113 -2.38 -8.54 11.77
C VAL A 113 -1.68 -8.19 10.47
N GLY A 114 -2.49 -7.88 9.45
CA GLY A 114 -2.01 -7.37 8.18
C GLY A 114 -1.44 -5.96 8.28
N PRO A 115 -0.55 -5.57 7.36
CA PRO A 115 0.16 -4.29 7.37
C PRO A 115 -0.73 -3.05 7.31
N SER A 116 -1.99 -3.17 6.89
CA SER A 116 -2.93 -2.04 6.80
C SER A 116 -4.17 -2.19 7.69
N ALA A 117 -4.12 -3.00 8.74
CA ALA A 117 -5.23 -3.05 9.68
C ALA A 117 -5.34 -1.74 10.48
N HIS A 118 -6.57 -1.26 10.65
CA HIS A 118 -6.83 -0.03 11.40
C HIS A 118 -7.05 -0.32 12.88
N LEU A 119 -6.56 0.57 13.74
CA LEU A 119 -6.75 0.45 15.20
C LEU A 119 -8.23 0.37 15.61
N VAL A 120 -9.15 0.97 14.85
CA VAL A 120 -10.60 0.87 15.10
C VAL A 120 -11.09 -0.57 15.02
N GLN A 121 -10.60 -1.36 14.06
CA GLN A 121 -10.94 -2.78 13.93
C GLN A 121 -10.50 -3.59 15.16
N LYS A 122 -9.37 -3.20 15.78
CA LYS A 122 -8.92 -3.77 17.06
C LYS A 122 -9.90 -3.45 18.18
N PHE A 123 -10.34 -2.20 18.30
CA PHE A 123 -11.28 -1.80 19.36
C PHE A 123 -12.63 -2.50 19.26
N GLU A 124 -13.15 -2.70 18.05
CA GLU A 124 -14.40 -3.43 17.82
C GLU A 124 -14.28 -4.90 18.24
N LYS A 125 -13.20 -5.59 17.83
CA LYS A 125 -12.94 -6.98 18.24
C LYS A 125 -12.68 -7.15 19.73
N GLN A 126 -12.01 -6.19 20.36
CA GLN A 126 -11.78 -6.21 21.80
C GLN A 126 -13.08 -5.95 22.58
N ARG A 127 -13.94 -5.05 22.09
CA ARG A 127 -15.25 -4.80 22.68
C ARG A 127 -16.16 -6.02 22.61
N SER A 128 -16.16 -6.75 21.49
CA SER A 128 -16.94 -7.99 21.37
C SER A 128 -16.44 -9.10 22.32
N TRP A 129 -15.16 -9.09 22.69
CA TRP A 129 -14.59 -10.01 23.68
C TRP A 129 -14.93 -9.62 25.12
N ASN A 130 -14.81 -8.33 25.48
CA ASN A 130 -15.21 -7.84 26.83
C ASN A 130 -16.73 -8.00 27.11
N SER A 131 -17.52 -8.34 26.10
CA SER A 131 -18.96 -8.65 26.22
C SER A 131 -19.27 -10.15 26.27
N LEU A 132 -18.26 -11.03 26.26
CA LEU A 132 -18.45 -12.46 26.52
C LEU A 132 -18.59 -12.68 28.04
N PRO A 133 -19.53 -13.56 28.47
CA PRO A 133 -19.89 -13.74 29.88
C PRO A 133 -18.76 -14.26 30.76
#